data_AF-A0A973U0Y8-F1
#
_entry.id   AF-A0A973U0Y8-F1
#
_cell.length_a   1.000
_cell.length_b   1.000
_cell.length_c   1.000
_cell.angle_alpha   90.00
_cell.angle_beta   90.00
_cell.angle_gamma   90.00
#
_symmetry.space_group_name_H-M   'P 1'
#
loop_
_entity.id
_entity.type
_entity.pdbx_description
1 polymer ?
#
loop_
_entity_poly.entity_id
_entity_poly.type
_entity_poly.pdbx_seq_one_letter_code
_entity_poly.pdbx_strand_id
1 'polypeptide(L)'
;MAGGRGTQEDVDSVGMSARKLPSPVVSLFKSRGARIVACRDSVTDFETSLRGVTPRGWEGLGRTWDSVPGTYLDGRKSVVIATVAAGGARTVPPRGPNSHGSFDLVLHESMHGFDYLGSHRVLQNPRFVSARTADWANLGGYERQEGRAGLEETYAESASRFFGNDASLAASWPNLRAFWLSAFDEGPEEELVSLPPEEAGGAIGTFHVESDRSIALDLRAEGPDGAVGHAVLTYRPDDPLHARLAKHLAERGEAQGSENLFYPLETTE
;
A
#
# COMPACT_ATOMS: atom_id res chain seq x y z
N MET A 1 13.52 -11.60 -7.90
CA MET A 1 14.98 -11.55 -8.14
C MET A 1 15.64 -10.73 -7.05
N ALA A 2 16.93 -10.88 -6.81
CA ALA A 2 17.65 -10.04 -5.85
C ALA A 2 17.93 -8.66 -6.45
N GLY A 3 17.87 -7.60 -5.62
CA GLY A 3 18.29 -6.24 -5.95
C GLY A 3 18.99 -5.60 -4.75
N GLY A 4 19.78 -4.55 -4.99
CA GLY A 4 20.56 -3.91 -3.93
C GLY A 4 21.51 -4.91 -3.26
N ARG A 5 21.46 -4.98 -1.93
CA ARG A 5 22.19 -5.98 -1.11
C ARG A 5 21.43 -7.30 -0.94
N GLY A 6 20.28 -7.47 -1.60
CA GLY A 6 19.47 -8.68 -1.54
C GLY A 6 20.24 -9.93 -1.96
N THR A 7 19.89 -11.05 -1.36
CA THR A 7 20.45 -12.38 -1.59
C THR A 7 19.36 -13.37 -1.98
N GLN A 8 19.73 -14.62 -2.27
CA GLN A 8 18.73 -15.66 -2.58
C GLN A 8 17.76 -15.88 -1.42
N GLU A 9 18.21 -15.74 -0.17
CA GLU A 9 17.35 -15.83 1.01
C GLU A 9 16.23 -14.77 0.98
N ASP A 10 16.56 -13.54 0.60
CA ASP A 10 15.58 -12.45 0.44
C ASP A 10 14.59 -12.77 -0.69
N VAL A 11 15.09 -13.31 -1.80
CA VAL A 11 14.27 -13.73 -2.94
C VAL A 11 13.32 -14.87 -2.57
N ASP A 12 13.80 -15.85 -1.81
CA ASP A 12 12.98 -16.99 -1.36
C ASP A 12 11.89 -16.51 -0.42
N SER A 13 12.23 -15.56 0.47
CA SER A 13 11.30 -14.92 1.40
C SER A 13 10.15 -14.22 0.69
N VAL A 14 10.46 -13.29 -0.22
CA VAL A 14 9.47 -12.60 -1.06
C VAL A 14 8.72 -13.60 -1.96
N GLY A 15 9.43 -14.62 -2.45
CA GLY A 15 8.91 -15.68 -3.30
C GLY A 15 7.79 -16.50 -2.65
N MET A 16 7.76 -16.62 -1.32
CA MET A 16 6.68 -17.33 -0.61
C MET A 16 5.30 -16.73 -0.90
N SER A 17 5.18 -15.40 -0.84
CA SER A 17 3.93 -14.71 -1.15
C SER A 17 3.74 -14.53 -2.65
N ALA A 18 4.80 -14.20 -3.41
CA ALA A 18 4.70 -13.99 -4.86
C ALA A 18 4.17 -15.23 -5.61
N ARG A 19 4.39 -16.44 -5.10
CA ARG A 19 3.83 -17.69 -5.67
C ARG A 19 2.30 -17.77 -5.63
N LYS A 20 1.64 -16.96 -4.81
CA LYS A 20 0.17 -16.89 -4.70
C LYS A 20 -0.45 -15.98 -5.77
N LEU A 21 0.36 -15.23 -6.53
CA LEU A 21 -0.15 -14.36 -7.58
C LEU A 21 -0.88 -15.17 -8.67
N PRO A 22 -2.04 -14.70 -9.14
CA PRO A 22 -2.80 -15.41 -10.16
C PRO A 22 -2.09 -15.35 -11.52
N SER A 23 -2.33 -16.37 -12.36
CA SER A 23 -1.67 -16.53 -13.66
C SER A 23 -1.79 -15.31 -14.60
N PRO A 24 -2.93 -14.60 -14.68
CA PRO A 24 -3.03 -13.36 -15.47
C PRO A 24 -2.07 -12.27 -15.02
N VAL A 25 -1.86 -12.11 -13.70
CA VAL A 25 -0.90 -11.13 -13.16
C VAL A 25 0.53 -11.50 -13.54
N VAL A 26 0.91 -12.76 -13.33
CA VAL A 26 2.24 -13.27 -13.71
C VAL A 26 2.48 -13.13 -15.21
N SER A 27 1.46 -13.40 -16.03
CA SER A 27 1.54 -13.30 -17.50
C SER A 27 1.70 -11.85 -17.95
N LEU A 28 0.93 -10.92 -17.37
CA LEU A 28 1.08 -9.50 -17.66
C LEU A 28 2.48 -9.02 -17.29
N PHE A 29 2.97 -9.36 -16.10
CA PHE A 29 4.32 -8.97 -15.65
C PHE A 29 5.38 -9.45 -16.62
N LYS A 30 5.33 -10.72 -17.02
CA LYS A 30 6.26 -11.28 -18.02
C LYS A 30 6.17 -10.54 -19.36
N SER A 31 4.95 -10.32 -19.87
CA SER A 31 4.74 -9.66 -21.17
C SER A 31 5.20 -8.20 -21.20
N ARG A 32 5.12 -7.50 -20.05
CA ARG A 32 5.51 -6.09 -19.91
C ARG A 32 6.95 -5.90 -19.43
N GLY A 33 7.67 -7.00 -19.17
CA GLY A 33 9.04 -7.00 -18.66
C GLY A 33 9.14 -6.57 -17.20
N ALA A 34 8.03 -6.59 -16.45
CA ALA A 34 7.98 -6.20 -15.06
C ALA A 34 8.56 -7.29 -14.13
N ARG A 35 9.09 -6.87 -12.98
CA ARG A 35 9.80 -7.77 -12.05
C ARG A 35 9.41 -7.53 -10.60
N ILE A 36 9.46 -8.61 -9.80
CA ILE A 36 9.44 -8.53 -8.35
C ILE A 36 10.89 -8.64 -7.85
N VAL A 37 11.35 -7.61 -7.14
CA VAL A 37 12.71 -7.42 -6.65
C VAL A 37 12.72 -7.50 -5.12
N ALA A 38 13.57 -8.36 -4.58
CA ALA A 38 13.81 -8.48 -3.15
C ALA A 38 15.12 -7.73 -2.80
N CYS A 39 15.04 -6.79 -1.87
CA CYS A 39 16.17 -6.00 -1.38
C CYS A 39 16.17 -5.99 0.16
N ARG A 40 17.12 -5.27 0.78
CA ARG A 40 17.28 -5.30 2.23
C ARG A 40 16.90 -3.98 2.90
N ASP A 41 16.16 -4.11 4.00
CA ASP A 41 15.90 -3.11 5.03
C ASP A 41 14.96 -1.97 4.58
N SER A 42 15.12 -1.45 3.37
CA SER A 42 14.21 -0.48 2.75
C SER A 42 14.26 -0.56 1.21
N VAL A 43 13.22 -0.08 0.54
CA VAL A 43 13.18 0.04 -0.93
C VAL A 43 14.36 0.88 -1.48
N THR A 44 14.94 1.79 -0.68
CA THR A 44 16.10 2.61 -1.06
C THR A 44 17.44 1.85 -1.07
N ASP A 45 17.43 0.57 -0.67
CA ASP A 45 18.53 -0.37 -0.90
C ASP A 45 18.65 -0.74 -2.39
N PHE A 46 17.54 -0.75 -3.11
CA PHE A 46 17.49 -0.96 -4.56
C PHE A 46 17.34 0.35 -5.33
N GLU A 47 16.36 1.18 -4.97
CA GLU A 47 16.11 2.48 -5.60
C GLU A 47 16.87 3.58 -4.84
N THR A 48 18.18 3.64 -5.08
CA THR A 48 19.05 4.57 -4.35
C THR A 48 18.76 6.04 -4.62
N SER A 49 18.04 6.38 -5.70
CA SER A 49 17.64 7.78 -5.99
C SER A 49 16.66 8.33 -4.97
N LEU A 50 15.91 7.46 -4.28
CA LEU A 50 14.94 7.82 -3.25
C LEU A 50 15.56 7.93 -1.85
N ARG A 51 16.87 7.64 -1.70
CA ARG A 51 17.54 7.72 -0.39
C ARG A 51 17.52 9.16 0.13
N GLY A 52 17.03 9.33 1.36
CA GLY A 52 16.87 10.65 1.98
C GLY A 52 15.77 11.51 1.37
N VAL A 53 15.04 11.01 0.36
CA VAL A 53 13.93 11.74 -0.27
C VAL A 53 12.68 11.59 0.58
N THR A 54 12.03 12.70 0.89
CA THR A 54 10.74 12.72 1.59
C THR A 54 9.62 12.45 0.58
N PRO A 55 8.76 11.43 0.78
CA PRO A 55 7.57 11.24 -0.03
C PRO A 55 6.63 12.43 0.07
N ARG A 56 5.88 12.70 -0.99
CA ARG A 56 4.87 13.76 -0.99
C ARG A 56 3.90 13.58 0.18
N GLY A 57 3.65 14.66 0.93
CA GLY A 57 2.75 14.68 2.08
C GLY A 57 3.41 14.29 3.41
N TRP A 58 4.64 13.75 3.38
CA TRP A 58 5.38 13.37 4.58
C TRP A 58 6.26 14.51 5.11
N GLU A 59 6.15 15.71 4.55
CA GLU A 59 6.90 16.88 4.98
C GLU A 59 6.67 17.16 6.47
N GLY A 60 7.77 17.37 7.20
CA GLY A 60 7.71 17.61 8.65
C GLY A 60 7.52 16.38 9.52
N LEU A 61 7.38 15.18 8.95
CA LEU A 61 7.32 13.90 9.69
C LEU A 61 8.69 13.32 10.05
N GLY A 62 9.79 13.88 9.52
CA GLY A 62 11.13 13.37 9.79
C GLY A 62 11.35 11.93 9.30
N ARG A 63 10.60 11.53 8.27
CA ARG A 63 10.66 10.22 7.62
C ARG A 63 10.82 10.40 6.11
N THR A 64 11.42 9.41 5.48
CA THR A 64 11.78 9.41 4.06
C THR A 64 11.39 8.06 3.45
N TRP A 65 11.60 7.92 2.15
CA TRP A 65 11.52 6.63 1.45
C TRP A 65 12.37 5.52 2.09
N ASP A 66 13.38 5.87 2.91
CA ASP A 66 14.17 4.92 3.68
C ASP A 66 13.35 4.15 4.74
N SER A 67 12.11 4.59 5.02
CA SER A 67 11.17 3.90 5.91
C SER A 67 10.15 3.03 5.18
N VAL A 68 10.13 3.03 3.84
CA VAL A 68 9.13 2.31 3.04
C VAL A 68 9.60 0.87 2.77
N PRO A 69 8.84 -0.16 3.19
CA PRO A 69 9.20 -1.56 3.00
C PRO A 69 8.77 -2.15 1.65
N GLY A 70 7.84 -1.53 0.94
CA GLY A 70 7.31 -2.02 -0.34
C GLY A 70 6.86 -0.89 -1.25
N THR A 71 7.09 -1.03 -2.55
CA THR A 71 6.65 -0.04 -3.55
C THR A 71 6.56 -0.67 -4.93
N TYR A 72 5.63 -0.18 -5.75
CA TYR A 72 5.72 -0.29 -7.21
C TYR A 72 6.38 0.97 -7.80
N LEU A 73 7.43 0.75 -8.58
CA LEU A 73 8.16 1.78 -9.32
C LEU A 73 7.74 1.74 -10.79
N ASP A 74 6.85 2.64 -11.22
CA ASP A 74 6.32 2.62 -12.59
C ASP A 74 7.41 2.82 -13.66
N GLY A 75 8.28 3.83 -13.48
CA GLY A 75 9.40 4.09 -14.38
C GLY A 75 10.39 2.90 -14.54
N ARG A 76 10.42 1.98 -13.57
CA ARG A 76 11.25 0.75 -13.63
C ARG A 76 10.47 -0.53 -13.85
N LYS A 77 9.13 -0.46 -13.91
CA LYS A 77 8.23 -1.62 -13.96
C LYS A 77 8.60 -2.67 -12.92
N SER A 78 8.87 -2.24 -11.69
CA SER A 78 9.42 -3.10 -10.65
C SER A 78 8.63 -2.99 -9.37
N VAL A 79 8.17 -4.12 -8.86
CA VAL A 79 7.66 -4.26 -7.49
C VAL A 79 8.87 -4.53 -6.60
N VAL A 80 9.21 -3.60 -5.72
CA VAL A 80 10.37 -3.69 -4.85
C VAL A 80 9.90 -3.98 -3.44
N ILE A 81 10.34 -5.09 -2.87
CA ILE A 81 10.03 -5.50 -1.51
C ILE A 81 11.33 -5.57 -0.71
N ALA A 82 11.37 -4.84 0.39
CA ALA A 82 12.45 -4.92 1.37
C ALA A 82 12.13 -6.02 2.38
N THR A 83 13.11 -6.89 2.62
CA THR A 83 13.10 -7.80 3.76
C THR A 83 13.76 -7.15 4.96
N VAL A 84 13.64 -7.74 6.14
CA VAL A 84 14.38 -7.39 7.37
C VAL A 84 14.97 -8.66 7.98
N ALA A 85 16.01 -8.50 8.81
CA ALA A 85 16.55 -9.59 9.60
C ALA A 85 15.63 -9.86 10.80
N ALA A 86 15.08 -11.08 10.90
CA ALA A 86 14.27 -11.52 12.03
C ALA A 86 14.58 -12.98 12.36
N GLY A 87 14.89 -13.27 13.62
CA GLY A 87 15.14 -14.66 14.06
C GLY A 87 16.30 -15.37 13.34
N GLY A 88 17.27 -14.62 12.83
CA GLY A 88 18.42 -15.17 12.09
C GLY A 88 18.16 -15.43 10.60
N ALA A 89 16.98 -15.07 10.09
CA ALA A 89 16.63 -15.19 8.68
C ALA A 89 16.16 -13.85 8.08
N ARG A 90 16.06 -13.79 6.75
CA ARG A 90 15.43 -12.66 6.03
C ARG A 90 13.94 -12.90 5.85
N THR A 91 13.13 -11.99 6.37
CA THR A 91 11.66 -12.03 6.25
C THR A 91 11.15 -10.76 5.58
N VAL A 92 10.07 -10.86 4.82
CA VAL A 92 9.22 -9.68 4.56
C VAL A 92 8.71 -9.18 5.93
N PRO A 93 8.80 -7.87 6.25
CA PRO A 93 8.24 -7.33 7.48
C PRO A 93 6.79 -7.77 7.65
N PRO A 94 6.37 -8.23 8.85
CA PRO A 94 4.97 -8.58 9.06
C PRO A 94 4.12 -7.32 9.06
N ARG A 95 2.81 -7.44 8.78
CA ARG A 95 1.84 -6.36 9.00
C ARG A 95 1.91 -5.85 10.46
N GLY A 96 1.86 -4.53 10.66
CA GLY A 96 1.83 -3.95 12.00
C GLY A 96 2.30 -2.50 12.09
N PRO A 97 2.28 -1.93 13.31
CA PRO A 97 2.49 -0.49 13.54
C PRO A 97 3.91 0.00 13.24
N ASN A 98 4.87 -0.89 13.03
CA ASN A 98 6.26 -0.53 12.75
C ASN A 98 6.73 -1.03 11.37
N SER A 99 5.79 -1.26 10.45
CA SER A 99 6.07 -1.82 9.12
C SER A 99 5.11 -1.31 8.04
N HIS A 100 3.96 -1.97 7.86
CA HIS A 100 2.96 -1.65 6.84
C HIS A 100 1.56 -2.14 7.25
N GLY A 101 0.52 -1.57 6.64
CA GLY A 101 -0.89 -1.88 6.92
C GLY A 101 -1.47 -3.06 6.14
N SER A 102 -0.87 -3.42 4.99
CA SER A 102 -1.42 -4.43 4.08
C SER A 102 -1.48 -5.86 4.65
N PHE A 103 -2.47 -6.65 4.25
CA PHE A 103 -2.59 -8.07 4.63
C PHE A 103 -1.39 -8.90 4.18
N ASP A 104 -0.95 -8.74 2.94
CA ASP A 104 0.28 -9.32 2.40
C ASP A 104 0.97 -8.28 1.50
N LEU A 105 2.09 -7.73 1.97
CA LEU A 105 2.81 -6.64 1.28
C LEU A 105 3.21 -7.00 -0.15
N VAL A 106 3.67 -8.23 -0.37
CA VAL A 106 4.13 -8.66 -1.70
C VAL A 106 2.96 -8.69 -2.67
N LEU A 107 1.83 -9.23 -2.24
CA LEU A 107 0.62 -9.27 -3.07
C LEU A 107 0.06 -7.86 -3.29
N HIS A 108 -0.04 -7.05 -2.24
CA HIS A 108 -0.55 -5.69 -2.30
C HIS A 108 0.21 -4.84 -3.33
N GLU A 109 1.54 -4.73 -3.20
CA GLU A 109 2.37 -3.96 -4.14
C GLU A 109 2.38 -4.55 -5.56
N SER A 110 2.27 -5.87 -5.68
CA SER A 110 2.16 -6.51 -6.99
C SER A 110 0.84 -6.18 -7.68
N MET A 111 -0.23 -5.98 -6.93
CA MET A 111 -1.53 -5.67 -7.50
C MET A 111 -1.62 -4.19 -7.94
N HIS A 112 -0.96 -3.26 -7.25
CA HIS A 112 -0.70 -1.93 -7.83
C HIS A 112 0.06 -2.05 -9.16
N GLY A 113 1.16 -2.79 -9.19
CA GLY A 113 1.91 -3.00 -10.43
C GLY A 113 1.07 -3.59 -11.56
N PHE A 114 0.17 -4.54 -11.27
CA PHE A 114 -0.73 -5.11 -12.27
C PHE A 114 -1.70 -4.09 -12.84
N ASP A 115 -2.29 -3.27 -11.98
CA ASP A 115 -3.25 -2.26 -12.39
C ASP A 115 -2.60 -1.15 -13.24
N TYR A 116 -1.46 -0.61 -12.78
CA TYR A 116 -0.69 0.39 -13.54
C TYR A 116 -0.26 -0.13 -14.91
N LEU A 117 0.31 -1.34 -14.98
CA LEU A 117 0.70 -1.98 -16.25
C LEU A 117 -0.50 -2.31 -17.16
N GLY A 118 -1.67 -2.49 -16.56
CA GLY A 118 -2.95 -2.66 -17.24
C GLY A 118 -3.64 -1.34 -17.60
N SER A 119 -2.99 -0.19 -17.39
CA SER A 119 -3.57 1.14 -17.62
C SER A 119 -4.85 1.39 -16.82
N HIS A 120 -4.87 0.94 -15.57
CA HIS A 120 -5.98 1.10 -14.63
C HIS A 120 -7.30 0.44 -15.04
N ARG A 121 -7.28 -0.48 -16.01
CA ARG A 121 -8.50 -1.13 -16.53
C ARG A 121 -9.32 -1.83 -15.46
N VAL A 122 -8.70 -2.30 -14.37
CA VAL A 122 -9.43 -2.99 -13.31
C VAL A 122 -10.14 -2.00 -12.41
N LEU A 123 -9.53 -0.85 -12.10
CA LEU A 123 -10.21 0.23 -11.39
C LEU A 123 -11.38 0.81 -12.18
N GLN A 124 -11.34 0.71 -13.50
CA GLN A 124 -12.43 1.09 -14.40
C GLN A 124 -13.46 -0.02 -14.64
N ASN A 125 -13.26 -1.22 -14.08
CA ASN A 125 -14.19 -2.33 -14.25
C ASN A 125 -15.45 -2.07 -13.40
N PRO A 126 -16.65 -1.98 -14.01
CA PRO A 126 -17.87 -1.67 -13.27
C PRO A 126 -18.23 -2.73 -12.23
N ARG A 127 -17.83 -4.00 -12.42
CA ARG A 127 -18.01 -5.06 -11.41
C ARG A 127 -17.14 -4.81 -10.17
N PHE A 128 -15.89 -4.38 -10.35
CA PHE A 128 -15.03 -4.01 -9.22
C PHE A 128 -15.59 -2.80 -8.49
N VAL A 129 -15.94 -1.74 -9.23
CA VAL A 129 -16.50 -0.51 -8.65
C VAL A 129 -17.80 -0.82 -7.89
N SER A 130 -18.70 -1.62 -8.46
CA SER A 130 -19.95 -2.02 -7.80
C SER A 130 -19.69 -2.85 -6.54
N ALA A 131 -18.74 -3.78 -6.58
CA ALA A 131 -18.37 -4.59 -5.42
C ALA A 131 -17.82 -3.72 -4.28
N ARG A 132 -16.92 -2.78 -4.62
CA ARG A 132 -16.40 -1.78 -3.67
C ARG A 132 -17.52 -0.92 -3.08
N THR A 133 -18.44 -0.42 -3.91
CA THR A 133 -19.57 0.39 -3.43
C THR A 133 -20.47 -0.40 -2.49
N ALA A 134 -20.72 -1.68 -2.78
CA ALA A 134 -21.54 -2.54 -1.93
C ALA A 134 -20.88 -2.86 -0.58
N ASP A 135 -19.55 -2.94 -0.54
CA ASP A 135 -18.78 -3.15 0.70
C ASP A 135 -18.34 -1.85 1.38
N TRP A 136 -18.72 -0.67 0.86
CA TRP A 136 -18.21 0.63 1.31
C TRP A 136 -18.29 0.85 2.82
N ALA A 137 -19.41 0.48 3.45
CA ALA A 137 -19.62 0.65 4.89
C ALA A 137 -18.70 -0.25 5.75
N ASN A 138 -18.11 -1.30 5.16
CA ASN A 138 -17.22 -2.25 5.83
C ASN A 138 -15.73 -1.98 5.53
N LEU A 139 -15.42 -1.02 4.67
CA LEU A 139 -14.05 -0.62 4.36
C LEU A 139 -13.44 0.18 5.52
N GLY A 140 -12.12 0.08 5.70
CA GLY A 140 -11.37 0.92 6.64
C GLY A 140 -11.35 2.38 6.18
N GLY A 141 -10.80 3.27 7.00
CA GLY A 141 -10.53 4.65 6.60
C GLY A 141 -9.54 4.71 5.43
N TYR A 142 -8.54 3.83 5.43
CA TYR A 142 -7.50 3.82 4.41
C TYR A 142 -8.06 3.50 3.02
N GLU A 143 -8.94 2.51 2.91
CA GLU A 143 -9.59 2.13 1.65
C GLU A 143 -10.73 3.09 1.24
N ARG A 144 -11.23 3.90 2.18
CA ARG A 144 -12.29 4.92 1.94
C ARG A 144 -11.75 6.30 1.60
N GLN A 145 -10.44 6.47 1.46
CA GLN A 145 -9.86 7.72 0.97
C GLN A 145 -10.59 8.18 -0.31
N GLU A 146 -10.81 9.49 -0.42
CA GLU A 146 -11.50 10.08 -1.55
C GLU A 146 -10.68 9.96 -2.85
N GLY A 147 -11.37 10.10 -3.98
CA GLY A 147 -10.73 10.06 -5.30
C GLY A 147 -10.12 8.71 -5.66
N ARG A 148 -9.08 8.77 -6.48
CA ARG A 148 -8.37 7.59 -7.01
C ARG A 148 -7.60 6.80 -5.95
N ALA A 149 -7.10 7.46 -4.90
CA ALA A 149 -6.29 6.81 -3.87
C ALA A 149 -7.04 5.67 -3.18
N GLY A 150 -8.22 5.92 -2.58
CA GLY A 150 -8.98 4.85 -1.92
C GLY A 150 -9.44 3.75 -2.87
N LEU A 151 -9.65 4.06 -4.16
CA LEU A 151 -9.99 3.05 -5.18
C LEU A 151 -8.81 2.11 -5.45
N GLU A 152 -7.60 2.67 -5.61
CA GLU A 152 -6.34 1.92 -5.76
C GLU A 152 -6.06 1.05 -4.52
N GLU A 153 -6.19 1.62 -3.32
CA GLU A 153 -5.93 0.89 -2.07
C GLU A 153 -6.94 -0.23 -1.84
N THR A 154 -8.24 0.02 -2.10
CA THR A 154 -9.25 -1.04 -2.00
C THR A 154 -8.95 -2.18 -2.95
N TYR A 155 -8.49 -1.87 -4.16
CA TYR A 155 -8.15 -2.86 -5.16
C TYR A 155 -6.97 -3.72 -4.71
N ALA A 156 -5.84 -3.08 -4.37
CA ALA A 156 -4.64 -3.77 -3.95
C ALA A 156 -4.85 -4.59 -2.66
N GLU A 157 -5.55 -4.02 -1.68
CA GLU A 157 -5.79 -4.70 -0.41
C GLU A 157 -6.82 -5.82 -0.52
N SER A 158 -7.92 -5.64 -1.26
CA SER A 158 -8.88 -6.73 -1.43
C SER A 158 -8.27 -7.91 -2.21
N ALA A 159 -7.38 -7.63 -3.16
CA ALA A 159 -6.61 -8.65 -3.86
C ALA A 159 -5.64 -9.38 -2.92
N SER A 160 -4.88 -8.62 -2.12
CA SER A 160 -3.90 -9.16 -1.18
C SER A 160 -4.56 -10.08 -0.16
N ARG A 161 -5.74 -9.69 0.35
CA ARG A 161 -6.58 -10.50 1.24
C ARG A 161 -7.11 -11.75 0.55
N PHE A 162 -7.61 -11.63 -0.67
CA PHE A 162 -8.16 -12.78 -1.41
C PHE A 162 -7.09 -13.82 -1.74
N PHE A 163 -6.03 -13.44 -2.45
CA PHE A 163 -4.96 -14.38 -2.84
C PHE A 163 -4.07 -14.78 -1.66
N GLY A 164 -4.05 -13.95 -0.61
CA GLY A 164 -3.41 -14.26 0.67
C GLY A 164 -4.17 -15.28 1.51
N ASN A 165 -5.41 -15.65 1.15
CA ASN A 165 -6.33 -16.51 1.90
C ASN A 165 -6.75 -15.95 3.26
N ASP A 166 -7.11 -14.67 3.32
CA ASP A 166 -7.74 -14.08 4.50
C ASP A 166 -9.10 -14.74 4.78
N ALA A 167 -9.17 -15.51 5.87
CA ALA A 167 -10.38 -16.20 6.30
C ALA A 167 -11.53 -15.23 6.67
N SER A 168 -11.22 -13.98 7.01
CA SER A 168 -12.21 -12.97 7.38
C SER A 168 -12.84 -12.26 6.19
N LEU A 169 -12.22 -12.33 4.99
CA LEU A 169 -12.65 -11.56 3.82
C LEU A 169 -14.10 -11.85 3.43
N ALA A 170 -14.54 -13.10 3.53
CA ALA A 170 -15.91 -13.49 3.23
C ALA A 170 -16.95 -12.83 4.13
N ALA A 171 -16.59 -12.55 5.38
CA ALA A 171 -17.46 -11.89 6.34
C ALA A 171 -17.35 -10.36 6.26
N SER A 172 -16.14 -9.82 6.09
CA SER A 172 -15.93 -8.38 6.08
C SER A 172 -16.28 -7.73 4.73
N TRP A 173 -15.78 -8.27 3.61
CA TRP A 173 -15.94 -7.70 2.26
C TRP A 173 -16.49 -8.76 1.29
N PRO A 174 -17.75 -9.22 1.49
CA PRO A 174 -18.34 -10.31 0.73
C PRO A 174 -18.45 -10.01 -0.78
N ASN A 175 -18.68 -8.76 -1.17
CA ASN A 175 -18.86 -8.40 -2.58
C ASN A 175 -17.51 -8.31 -3.30
N LEU A 176 -16.48 -7.75 -2.67
CA LEU A 176 -15.11 -7.76 -3.18
C LEU A 176 -14.58 -9.19 -3.29
N ARG A 177 -14.89 -10.07 -2.32
CA ARG A 177 -14.59 -11.50 -2.44
C ARG A 177 -15.27 -12.13 -3.66
N ALA A 178 -16.55 -11.82 -3.89
CA ALA A 178 -17.30 -12.33 -5.03
C ALA A 178 -16.73 -11.84 -6.38
N PHE A 179 -16.27 -10.59 -6.43
CA PHE A 179 -15.52 -10.07 -7.57
C PHE A 179 -14.29 -10.93 -7.85
N TRP A 180 -13.44 -11.17 -6.84
CA TRP A 180 -12.19 -11.93 -7.02
C TRP A 180 -12.38 -13.39 -7.43
N LEU A 181 -13.50 -14.03 -7.06
CA LEU A 181 -13.84 -15.38 -7.52
C LEU A 181 -14.01 -15.49 -9.04
N SER A 182 -14.26 -14.38 -9.73
CA SER A 182 -14.57 -14.35 -11.16
C SER A 182 -13.85 -13.20 -11.90
N ALA A 183 -12.84 -12.61 -11.27
CA ALA A 183 -12.15 -11.40 -11.76
C ALA A 183 -11.35 -11.64 -13.04
N PHE A 184 -11.05 -12.90 -13.36
CA PHE A 184 -10.28 -13.30 -14.55
C PHE A 184 -11.06 -14.16 -15.52
N ASP A 185 -12.37 -14.29 -15.33
CA ASP A 185 -13.22 -14.97 -16.30
C ASP A 185 -13.41 -14.07 -17.53
N GLU A 186 -13.33 -14.65 -18.72
CA GLU A 186 -13.62 -13.97 -19.99
C GLU A 186 -15.13 -13.72 -20.10
N GLY A 187 -15.61 -12.72 -19.38
CA GLY A 187 -16.96 -12.17 -19.54
C GLY A 187 -17.09 -11.34 -20.83
N PRO A 188 -18.31 -10.88 -21.18
CA PRO A 188 -18.49 -9.92 -22.25
C PRO A 188 -17.64 -8.66 -21.98
N GLU A 189 -17.14 -8.01 -23.04
CA GLU A 189 -16.48 -6.71 -22.88
C GLU A 189 -17.46 -5.72 -22.25
N GLU A 190 -17.14 -5.28 -21.03
CA GLU A 190 -17.92 -4.27 -20.32
C GLU A 190 -17.38 -2.88 -20.65
N GLU A 191 -18.29 -1.91 -20.74
CA GLU A 191 -17.93 -0.51 -20.89
C GLU A 191 -17.21 -0.04 -19.62
N LEU A 192 -16.00 0.49 -19.80
CA LEU A 192 -15.16 0.98 -18.72
C LEU A 192 -15.73 2.26 -18.13
N VAL A 193 -15.76 2.36 -16.79
CA VAL A 193 -16.15 3.60 -16.12
C VAL A 193 -14.98 4.59 -16.08
N SER A 194 -15.29 5.89 -16.03
CA SER A 194 -14.29 6.93 -15.82
C SER A 194 -13.68 6.81 -14.42
N LEU A 195 -12.36 6.96 -14.30
CA LEU A 195 -11.72 7.04 -13.00
C LEU A 195 -12.12 8.34 -12.29
N PRO A 196 -12.26 8.33 -10.96
CA PRO A 196 -12.35 9.55 -10.19
C PRO A 196 -11.05 10.37 -10.35
N PRO A 197 -11.10 11.70 -10.16
CA PRO A 197 -9.91 12.52 -10.20
C PRO A 197 -8.92 12.14 -9.09
N GLU A 198 -7.65 12.50 -9.29
CA GLU A 198 -6.70 12.59 -8.18
C GLU A 198 -7.05 13.80 -7.31
N GLU A 199 -7.16 13.61 -6.01
CA GLU A 199 -7.45 14.70 -5.07
C GLU A 199 -6.16 15.43 -4.69
N ALA A 200 -6.01 16.64 -5.20
CA ALA A 200 -4.89 17.50 -4.83
C ALA A 200 -5.04 17.98 -3.38
N GLY A 201 -4.10 17.61 -2.50
CA GLY A 201 -4.15 17.99 -1.09
C GLY A 201 -5.13 17.16 -0.24
N GLY A 202 -5.61 16.04 -0.77
CA GLY A 202 -6.42 15.08 -0.02
C GLY A 202 -5.65 14.39 1.11
N ALA A 203 -6.35 13.51 1.83
CA ALA A 203 -5.69 12.64 2.81
C ALA A 203 -4.61 11.80 2.12
N ILE A 204 -3.51 11.57 2.83
CA ILE A 204 -2.37 10.74 2.37
C ILE A 204 -2.32 9.40 3.10
N GLY A 205 -3.36 9.09 3.86
CA GLY A 205 -3.47 7.88 4.63
C GLY A 205 -4.39 8.04 5.82
N THR A 206 -4.12 7.28 6.87
CA THR A 206 -4.87 7.30 8.12
C THR A 206 -3.94 7.44 9.31
N PHE A 207 -4.54 7.73 10.47
CA PHE A 207 -3.87 7.58 11.74
C PHE A 207 -4.74 6.91 12.78
N HIS A 208 -4.07 6.36 13.78
CA HIS A 208 -4.66 5.84 14.99
C HIS A 208 -3.86 6.30 16.20
N VAL A 209 -4.55 6.63 17.29
CA VAL A 209 -3.93 6.93 18.59
C VAL A 209 -4.10 5.72 19.48
N GLU A 210 -2.98 5.08 19.79
CA GLU A 210 -2.90 3.88 20.62
C GLU A 210 -3.22 4.17 22.09
N SER A 211 -3.50 3.13 22.86
CA SER A 211 -3.80 3.25 24.30
C SER A 211 -2.62 3.76 25.13
N ASP A 212 -1.39 3.55 24.68
CA ASP A 212 -0.16 4.11 25.26
C ASP A 212 0.13 5.56 24.82
N ARG A 213 -0.80 6.15 24.04
CA ARG A 213 -0.76 7.46 23.39
C ARG A 213 0.22 7.55 22.23
N SER A 214 0.80 6.45 21.76
CA SER A 214 1.54 6.46 20.49
C SER A 214 0.60 6.82 19.34
N ILE A 215 1.13 7.50 18.33
CA ILE A 215 0.42 7.85 17.10
C ILE A 215 0.99 6.96 16.00
N ALA A 216 0.16 6.08 15.44
CA ALA A 216 0.49 5.30 14.26
C ALA A 216 -0.13 5.99 13.04
N LEU A 217 0.69 6.29 12.03
CA LEU A 217 0.26 6.83 10.74
C LEU A 217 0.42 5.73 9.70
N ASP A 218 -0.65 5.28 9.05
CA ASP A 218 -0.57 4.42 7.87
C ASP A 218 -0.62 5.30 6.64
N LEU A 219 0.50 5.46 5.94
CA LEU A 219 0.68 6.50 4.95
C LEU A 219 1.07 5.94 3.59
N ARG A 220 0.47 6.54 2.56
CA ARG A 220 0.91 6.40 1.17
C ARG A 220 2.14 7.26 0.95
N ALA A 221 3.15 6.66 0.33
CA ALA A 221 4.37 7.32 -0.12
C ALA A 221 4.29 7.49 -1.64
N GLU A 222 4.30 8.74 -2.10
CA GLU A 222 4.35 9.09 -3.52
C GLU A 222 5.66 9.80 -3.83
N GLY A 223 6.28 9.42 -4.94
CA GLY A 223 7.60 9.85 -5.32
C GLY A 223 7.67 10.27 -6.79
N PRO A 224 8.81 10.81 -7.24
CA PRO A 224 9.02 11.11 -8.65
C PRO A 224 8.83 9.87 -9.53
N ASP A 225 8.49 10.08 -10.79
CA ASP A 225 8.37 9.04 -11.83
C ASP A 225 7.36 7.91 -11.52
N GLY A 226 6.31 8.24 -10.74
CA GLY A 226 5.20 7.33 -10.46
C GLY A 226 5.53 6.25 -9.41
N ALA A 227 6.52 6.48 -8.55
CA ALA A 227 6.76 5.61 -7.40
C ALA A 227 5.62 5.72 -6.39
N VAL A 228 4.99 4.59 -6.06
CA VAL A 228 3.91 4.49 -5.07
C VAL A 228 4.22 3.34 -4.12
N GLY A 229 4.18 3.60 -2.82
CA GLY A 229 4.39 2.59 -1.79
C GLY A 229 3.71 2.95 -0.48
N HIS A 230 3.83 2.08 0.51
CA HIS A 230 3.08 2.18 1.76
C HIS A 230 3.96 1.91 2.98
N ALA A 231 3.74 2.66 4.05
CA ALA A 231 4.39 2.37 5.33
C ALA A 231 3.54 2.82 6.52
N VAL A 232 3.69 2.11 7.64
CA VAL A 232 3.18 2.55 8.93
C VAL A 232 4.30 3.17 9.75
N LEU A 233 4.09 4.41 10.20
CA LEU A 233 5.01 5.20 11.00
C LEU A 233 4.45 5.37 12.41
N THR A 234 5.19 4.90 13.41
CA THR A 234 4.81 5.10 14.82
C THR A 234 5.64 6.18 15.48
N TYR A 235 4.96 7.10 16.17
CA TYR A 235 5.53 8.16 17.00
C TYR A 235 5.10 7.93 18.45
N ARG A 236 6.06 7.63 19.33
CA ARG A 236 5.80 7.44 20.76
C ARG A 236 5.74 8.79 21.48
N PRO A 237 5.16 8.87 22.69
CA PRO A 237 5.09 10.13 23.45
C PRO A 237 6.43 10.82 23.73
N ASP A 238 7.55 10.10 23.67
CA ASP A 238 8.91 10.62 23.82
C ASP A 238 9.56 11.05 22.49
N ASP A 239 8.92 10.80 21.34
CA ASP A 239 9.38 11.28 20.04
C ASP A 239 9.20 12.81 19.96
N PRO A 240 10.24 13.58 19.56
CA PRO A 240 10.15 15.03 19.43
C PRO A 240 9.02 15.52 18.52
N LEU A 241 8.56 14.71 17.56
CA LEU A 241 7.47 15.05 16.65
C LEU A 241 6.09 14.70 17.20
N HIS A 242 6.00 13.89 18.25
CA HIS A 242 4.72 13.44 18.82
C HIS A 242 3.84 14.61 19.25
N ALA A 243 4.41 15.57 20.00
CA ALA A 243 3.65 16.73 20.47
C ALA A 243 3.10 17.59 19.31
N ARG A 244 3.87 17.71 18.22
CA ARG A 244 3.44 18.43 17.01
C ARG A 244 2.31 17.69 16.30
N LEU A 245 2.43 16.36 16.15
CA LEU A 245 1.39 15.53 15.57
C LEU A 245 0.10 15.58 16.41
N ALA A 246 0.20 15.37 17.72
CA ALA A 246 -0.94 15.43 18.62
C ALA A 246 -1.70 16.77 18.52
N LYS A 247 -0.97 17.88 18.37
CA LYS A 247 -1.57 19.21 18.15
C LYS A 247 -2.31 19.28 16.79
N HIS A 248 -1.68 18.85 15.70
CA HIS A 248 -2.28 18.84 14.35
C HIS A 248 -3.58 18.05 14.31
N LEU A 249 -3.60 16.86 14.92
CA LEU A 249 -4.78 16.00 14.97
C LEU A 249 -5.92 16.61 15.81
N ALA A 250 -5.57 17.25 16.93
CA ALA A 250 -6.56 17.91 17.79
C ALA A 250 -7.25 19.10 17.11
N GLU A 251 -6.52 19.89 16.31
CA GLU A 251 -7.05 21.04 15.58
C GLU A 251 -8.05 20.64 14.49
N ARG A 252 -7.97 19.39 14.00
CA ARG A 252 -8.91 18.83 13.01
C ARG A 252 -10.16 18.21 13.64
N GLY A 253 -10.26 18.18 14.96
CA GLY A 253 -11.43 17.65 15.67
C GLY A 253 -11.56 16.13 15.61
N GLU A 254 -10.46 15.41 15.38
CA GLU A 254 -10.46 13.97 15.16
C GLU A 254 -10.44 13.22 16.51
N ALA A 255 -11.36 12.26 16.67
CA ALA A 255 -11.60 11.59 17.94
C ALA A 255 -10.61 10.44 18.21
N GLN A 256 -10.28 10.21 19.50
CA GLN A 256 -9.48 9.07 19.95
C GLN A 256 -10.21 7.74 19.72
N GLY A 257 -9.47 6.69 19.35
CA GLY A 257 -9.96 5.31 19.30
C GLY A 257 -10.62 4.87 18.00
N SER A 258 -10.78 5.76 17.01
CA SER A 258 -11.13 5.40 15.62
C SER A 258 -9.94 5.57 14.69
N GLU A 259 -9.92 4.83 13.59
CA GLU A 259 -9.05 5.14 12.45
C GLU A 259 -9.62 6.37 11.74
N ASN A 260 -8.81 7.42 11.62
CA ASN A 260 -9.21 8.70 11.04
C ASN A 260 -8.29 9.04 9.86
N LEU A 261 -8.76 9.85 8.92
CA LEU A 261 -7.96 10.29 7.77
C LEU A 261 -6.80 11.17 8.24
N PHE A 262 -5.62 10.96 7.69
CA PHE A 262 -4.46 11.81 7.94
C PHE A 262 -4.21 12.72 6.75
N TYR A 263 -4.13 14.02 7.02
CA TYR A 263 -3.77 15.04 6.04
C TYR A 263 -2.35 15.55 6.29
N PRO A 264 -1.60 15.92 5.24
CA PRO A 264 -0.25 16.45 5.37
C PRO A 264 -0.14 17.56 6.43
N LEU A 265 1.00 17.61 7.11
CA LEU A 265 1.30 18.74 7.98
C LEU A 265 1.41 20.00 7.13
N GLU A 266 0.82 21.10 7.58
CA GLU A 266 1.04 22.39 6.93
C GLU A 266 2.55 22.70 7.00
N THR A 267 3.15 22.97 5.84
CA THR A 267 4.51 23.48 5.78
C THR A 267 4.49 24.90 6.31
N THR A 268 4.96 25.11 7.53
CA THR A 268 5.28 26.45 8.01
C THR A 268 6.42 26.98 7.15
N GLU A 269 6.14 27.97 6.30
CA GLU A 269 7.16 28.78 5.63
C GLU A 269 8.12 29.44 6.63
#